data_AF-A0A1S2W342-F1
#
_entry.id   AF-A0A1S2W342-F1
#
_cell.length_a   1.000
_cell.length_b   1.000
_cell.length_c   1.000
_cell.angle_alpha   90.00
_cell.angle_beta   90.00
_cell.angle_gamma   90.00
#
_symmetry.space_group_name_H-M   'P 1'
#
loop_
_entity.id
_entity.type
_entity.pdbx_description
1 polymer ?
#
loop_
_entity_poly.entity_id
_entity_poly.type
_entity_poly.pdbx_seq_one_letter_code
_entity_poly.pdbx_strand_id
1 'polypeptide(L)'
;MGLLFLGLPEAAESEGFDRDTLDMPAKQIALLEQVAATNQNVVVVLSNGSVVSVAPWAKNAKGILESWLLGQSGGPALADVIFGQVSPSGKLAQSIPLDINDDPSMLNWPGEEGHVDYGEGVFVGYRYYDTYGKVVDYPFGAKIVAAVAAAGELTKLPDNAMMRIFLNSMPINSLSTLLGEGGKKIAKFMVDEYAKLAK
;
A
#
# COMPACT_ATOMS: atom_id res chain seq x y z
N MET A 1 -9.52 -11.73 10.93
CA MET A 1 -8.47 -11.11 10.09
C MET A 1 -8.66 -9.59 10.15
N GLY A 2 -7.59 -8.81 10.25
CA GLY A 2 -7.63 -7.35 10.16
C GLY A 2 -7.10 -6.88 8.80
N LEU A 3 -7.78 -5.93 8.17
CA LEU A 3 -7.30 -5.24 6.98
C LEU A 3 -6.78 -3.87 7.38
N LEU A 4 -5.52 -3.58 7.07
CA LEU A 4 -4.90 -2.28 7.31
C LEU A 4 -4.56 -1.63 5.97
N PHE A 5 -5.13 -0.46 5.73
CA PHE A 5 -4.88 0.34 4.53
C PHE A 5 -3.77 1.34 4.85
N LEU A 6 -2.61 1.11 4.28
CA LEU A 6 -1.40 1.92 4.48
C LEU A 6 -0.92 2.46 3.14
N GLY A 7 -0.02 3.42 3.15
CA GLY A 7 0.52 3.98 1.92
C GLY A 7 0.99 5.42 2.08
N LEU A 8 1.04 6.12 0.96
CA LEU A 8 1.51 7.50 0.90
C LEU A 8 0.32 8.46 0.88
N PRO A 9 0.34 9.51 1.73
CA PRO A 9 -0.65 10.58 1.63
C PRO A 9 -0.37 11.44 0.38
N GLU A 10 -1.38 12.16 -0.10
CA GLU A 10 -1.25 13.11 -1.22
C GLU A 10 -0.07 14.08 -1.08
N ALA A 11 0.16 14.59 0.14
CA ALA A 11 1.29 15.50 0.40
C ALA A 11 2.68 14.83 0.29
N ALA A 12 2.76 13.51 0.24
CA ALA A 12 4.01 12.78 0.02
C ALA A 12 4.24 12.44 -1.46
N GLU A 13 3.21 12.53 -2.31
CA GLU A 13 3.27 12.25 -3.75
C GLU A 13 2.42 13.28 -4.49
N SER A 14 3.03 14.41 -4.84
CA SER A 14 2.36 15.46 -5.59
C SER A 14 3.27 16.00 -6.68
N GLU A 15 2.65 16.58 -7.71
CA GLU A 15 3.35 17.22 -8.80
C GLU A 15 4.26 18.35 -8.29
N GLY A 16 5.45 18.46 -8.88
CA GLY A 16 6.39 19.55 -8.64
C GLY A 16 7.45 19.30 -7.58
N PHE A 17 7.51 18.10 -6.99
CA PHE A 17 8.63 17.67 -6.17
C PHE A 17 8.81 16.15 -6.25
N ASP A 18 10.00 15.71 -5.88
CA ASP A 18 10.33 14.30 -5.72
C ASP A 18 10.40 13.90 -4.25
N ARG A 19 10.23 12.61 -3.97
CA ARG A 19 10.33 12.08 -2.62
C ARG A 19 11.78 11.93 -2.19
N ASP A 20 12.07 12.27 -0.94
CA ASP A 20 13.37 12.06 -0.31
C ASP A 20 13.56 10.65 0.30
N THR A 21 12.49 9.84 0.34
CA THR A 21 12.53 8.49 0.93
C THR A 21 11.52 7.53 0.30
N LEU A 22 11.88 6.25 0.26
CA LEU A 22 10.97 5.14 -0.07
C LEU A 22 10.01 4.79 1.07
N ASP A 23 10.25 5.27 2.29
CA ASP A 23 9.48 4.84 3.45
C ASP A 23 8.07 5.44 3.49
N MET A 24 7.12 4.63 3.96
CA MET A 24 5.81 5.14 4.39
C MET A 24 5.95 5.96 5.68
N PRO A 25 4.99 6.86 5.99
CA PRO A 25 5.03 7.63 7.23
C PRO A 25 5.18 6.75 8.47
N ALA A 26 6.20 6.99 9.30
CA ALA A 26 6.55 6.14 10.45
C ALA A 26 5.37 5.86 11.42
N LYS A 27 4.43 6.81 11.57
CA LYS A 27 3.22 6.62 12.37
C LYS A 27 2.32 5.47 11.88
N GLN A 28 2.31 5.19 10.57
CA GLN A 28 1.58 4.07 9.98
C GLN A 28 2.26 2.74 10.33
N ILE A 29 3.60 2.71 10.35
CA ILE A 29 4.37 1.54 10.75
C ILE A 29 4.16 1.24 12.25
N ALA A 30 4.21 2.26 13.10
CA ALA A 30 3.92 2.11 14.53
C ALA A 30 2.50 1.59 14.79
N LEU A 31 1.51 2.04 14.00
CA LEU A 31 0.14 1.51 14.05
C LEU A 31 0.10 0.02 13.66
N LEU A 32 0.77 -0.36 12.56
CA LEU A 32 0.85 -1.75 12.13
C LEU A 32 1.46 -2.64 13.22
N GLU A 33 2.55 -2.21 13.85
CA GLU A 33 3.20 -2.94 14.94
C GLU A 33 2.27 -3.15 16.13
N GLN A 34 1.54 -2.10 16.55
CA GLN A 34 0.57 -2.19 17.65
C GLN A 34 -0.59 -3.13 17.32
N VAL A 35 -1.11 -3.07 16.09
CA VAL A 35 -2.18 -3.97 15.64
C VAL A 35 -1.67 -5.40 15.56
N ALA A 36 -0.49 -5.64 14.98
CA ALA A 36 0.11 -6.96 14.86
C ALA A 36 0.37 -7.60 16.23
N ALA A 37 0.76 -6.81 17.24
CA ALA A 37 0.97 -7.28 18.60
C ALA A 37 -0.30 -7.89 19.24
N THR A 38 -1.49 -7.45 18.82
CA THR A 38 -2.78 -7.94 19.36
C THR A 38 -3.50 -8.90 18.40
N ASN A 39 -3.21 -8.81 17.11
CA ASN A 39 -3.80 -9.64 16.07
C ASN A 39 -2.74 -10.02 15.04
N GLN A 40 -2.32 -11.28 15.05
CA GLN A 40 -1.33 -11.79 14.10
C GLN A 40 -1.90 -12.00 12.69
N ASN A 41 -3.23 -11.91 12.49
CA ASN A 41 -3.89 -12.11 11.20
C ASN A 41 -4.16 -10.76 10.51
N VAL A 42 -3.10 -10.00 10.20
CA VAL A 42 -3.18 -8.71 9.51
C VAL A 42 -2.78 -8.86 8.04
N VAL A 43 -3.61 -8.32 7.15
CA VAL A 43 -3.27 -8.09 5.75
C VAL A 43 -3.15 -6.59 5.52
N VAL A 44 -2.04 -6.16 4.94
CA VAL A 44 -1.80 -4.77 4.56
C VAL A 44 -2.20 -4.58 3.10
N VAL A 45 -3.00 -3.55 2.83
CA VAL A 45 -3.34 -3.09 1.48
C VAL A 45 -2.65 -1.74 1.27
N LEU A 46 -1.82 -1.64 0.23
CA LEU A 46 -0.98 -0.48 -0.03
C LEU A 46 -1.63 0.46 -1.06
N SER A 47 -1.58 1.76 -0.79
CA SER A 47 -1.96 2.84 -1.71
C SER A 47 -0.84 3.86 -1.88
N ASN A 48 -0.18 3.79 -3.03
CA ASN A 48 0.98 4.60 -3.39
C ASN A 48 1.09 4.73 -4.92
N GLY A 49 1.58 5.87 -5.39
CA GLY A 49 1.79 6.15 -6.81
C GLY A 49 3.07 5.50 -7.35
N SER A 50 4.10 5.41 -6.52
CA SER A 50 5.37 4.74 -6.82
C SER A 50 5.77 3.79 -5.68
N VAL A 51 6.94 3.16 -5.81
CA VAL A 51 7.46 2.18 -4.85
C VAL A 51 7.54 2.76 -3.43
N VAL A 52 7.17 1.92 -2.45
CA VAL A 52 7.49 2.09 -1.04
C VAL A 52 8.34 0.93 -0.52
N SER A 53 9.16 1.15 0.50
CA SER A 53 9.90 0.08 1.16
C SER A 53 8.92 -0.89 1.84
N VAL A 54 9.17 -2.20 1.72
CA VAL A 54 8.29 -3.25 2.27
C VAL A 54 8.99 -4.08 3.35
N ALA A 55 10.22 -4.54 3.09
CA ALA A 55 11.01 -5.36 4.01
C ALA A 55 11.03 -4.91 5.49
N PRO A 56 11.15 -3.60 5.84
CA PRO A 56 11.28 -3.18 7.23
C PRO A 56 10.10 -3.59 8.13
N TRP A 57 8.89 -3.65 7.58
CA TRP A 57 7.65 -3.88 8.33
C TRP A 57 6.89 -5.13 7.91
N ALA A 58 7.27 -5.77 6.79
CA ALA A 58 6.58 -6.94 6.24
C ALA A 58 6.38 -8.08 7.24
N LYS A 59 7.30 -8.27 8.20
CA LYS A 59 7.19 -9.28 9.28
C LYS A 59 5.92 -9.13 10.15
N ASN A 60 5.33 -7.93 10.19
CA ASN A 60 4.13 -7.62 10.97
C ASN A 60 2.83 -7.86 10.17
N ALA A 61 2.93 -8.27 8.91
CA ALA A 61 1.79 -8.55 8.04
C ALA A 61 1.84 -10.01 7.57
N LYS A 62 0.73 -10.73 7.68
CA LYS A 62 0.59 -12.07 7.08
C LYS A 62 0.37 -12.01 5.58
N GLY A 63 -0.15 -10.89 5.09
CA GLY A 63 -0.29 -10.66 3.67
C GLY A 63 -0.14 -9.20 3.29
N ILE A 64 0.28 -8.98 2.05
CA ILE A 64 0.53 -7.66 1.47
C ILE A 64 -0.09 -7.66 0.08
N LEU A 65 -0.99 -6.71 -0.14
CA LEU A 65 -1.63 -6.43 -1.42
C LEU A 65 -1.18 -5.05 -1.89
N GLU A 66 -0.29 -5.02 -2.89
CA GLU A 66 0.06 -3.79 -3.59
C GLU A 66 -1.06 -3.45 -4.57
N SER A 67 -1.71 -2.30 -4.34
CA SER A 67 -2.89 -1.88 -5.09
C SER A 67 -2.72 -0.56 -5.83
N TRP A 68 -1.62 0.16 -5.60
CA TRP A 68 -1.32 1.44 -6.25
C TRP A 68 -2.45 2.46 -6.09
N LEU A 69 -2.69 3.27 -7.11
CA LEU A 69 -3.79 4.21 -7.22
C LEU A 69 -4.87 3.65 -8.17
N LEU A 70 -5.91 3.05 -7.61
CA LEU A 70 -6.94 2.31 -8.35
C LEU A 70 -8.04 3.17 -9.00
N GLY A 71 -7.98 4.50 -8.85
CA GLY A 71 -9.03 5.40 -9.31
C GLY A 71 -10.38 5.19 -8.61
N GLN A 72 -11.46 5.68 -9.24
CA GLN A 72 -12.80 5.76 -8.62
C GLN A 72 -13.45 4.41 -8.31
N SER A 73 -12.98 3.32 -8.91
CA SER A 73 -13.52 1.97 -8.72
C SER A 73 -12.62 1.09 -7.86
N GLY A 74 -11.67 1.69 -7.13
CA GLY A 74 -10.73 0.97 -6.29
C GLY A 74 -11.36 0.17 -5.15
N GLY A 75 -12.32 0.75 -4.43
CA GLY A 75 -13.03 0.06 -3.34
C GLY A 75 -13.72 -1.24 -3.80
N PRO A 76 -14.60 -1.20 -4.81
CA PRO A 76 -15.21 -2.40 -5.38
C PRO A 76 -14.18 -3.41 -5.91
N ALA A 77 -13.15 -2.97 -6.63
CA ALA A 77 -12.12 -3.86 -7.16
C ALA A 77 -11.34 -4.58 -6.05
N LEU A 78 -11.00 -3.87 -4.98
CA LEU A 78 -10.35 -4.46 -3.81
C LEU A 78 -11.25 -5.47 -3.10
N ALA A 79 -12.55 -5.19 -2.99
CA ALA A 79 -13.50 -6.13 -2.40
C ALA A 79 -13.53 -7.44 -3.20
N ASP A 80 -13.63 -7.37 -4.53
CA ASP A 80 -13.65 -8.56 -5.38
C ASP A 80 -12.37 -9.40 -5.23
N VAL A 81 -11.20 -8.76 -5.12
CA VAL A 81 -9.91 -9.44 -4.92
C VAL A 81 -9.81 -10.03 -3.52
N ILE A 82 -10.09 -9.24 -2.48
CA ILE A 82 -9.94 -9.65 -1.08
C ILE A 82 -10.87 -10.81 -0.78
N PHE A 83 -12.12 -10.78 -1.24
CA PHE A 83 -13.09 -11.85 -1.03
C PHE A 83 -12.99 -13.00 -2.04
N GLY A 84 -12.01 -12.96 -2.94
CA GLY A 84 -11.75 -14.05 -3.88
C GLY A 84 -12.80 -14.23 -4.97
N GLN A 85 -13.63 -13.21 -5.23
CA GLN A 85 -14.50 -13.18 -6.42
C GLN A 85 -13.66 -13.15 -7.70
N VAL A 86 -12.50 -12.49 -7.62
CA VAL A 86 -11.46 -12.56 -8.64
C VAL A 86 -10.13 -12.88 -8.00
N SER A 87 -9.31 -13.67 -8.68
CA SER A 87 -7.93 -13.91 -8.23
C SER A 87 -7.03 -12.75 -8.66
N PRO A 88 -6.17 -12.23 -7.77
CA PRO A 88 -5.23 -11.19 -8.13
C PRO A 88 -4.23 -11.70 -9.18
N SER A 89 -4.03 -10.91 -10.24
CA SER A 89 -3.23 -11.29 -11.41
C SER A 89 -2.15 -10.27 -11.78
N GLY A 90 -2.06 -9.16 -11.05
CA GLY A 90 -1.07 -8.12 -11.25
C GLY A 90 0.38 -8.62 -11.11
N LYS A 91 1.26 -8.00 -11.88
CA LYS A 91 2.71 -8.18 -11.79
C LYS A 91 3.35 -6.81 -11.67
N LEU A 92 4.44 -6.72 -10.90
CA LEU A 92 5.15 -5.46 -10.71
C LEU A 92 5.73 -4.94 -12.02
N ALA A 93 5.44 -3.66 -12.31
CA ALA A 93 6.09 -2.92 -13.39
C ALA A 93 7.37 -2.19 -12.93
N GLN A 94 7.68 -2.22 -11.63
CA GLN A 94 8.86 -1.63 -11.01
C GLN A 94 9.53 -2.66 -10.11
N SER A 95 10.85 -2.59 -9.93
CA SER A 95 11.53 -3.38 -8.89
C SER A 95 11.34 -2.70 -7.55
N ILE A 96 11.09 -3.45 -6.48
CA ILE A 96 11.10 -2.93 -5.11
C ILE A 96 12.48 -3.25 -4.52
N PRO A 97 13.37 -2.26 -4.38
CA PRO A 97 14.70 -2.49 -3.80
C PRO A 97 14.62 -2.68 -2.28
N LEU A 98 15.68 -3.22 -1.69
CA LEU A 98 15.82 -3.28 -0.24
C LEU A 98 16.11 -1.89 0.35
N ASP A 99 16.91 -1.10 -0.34
CA ASP A 99 17.25 0.28 0.00
C ASP A 99 17.28 1.15 -1.28
N ILE A 100 16.91 2.43 -1.17
CA ILE A 100 16.98 3.35 -2.33
C ILE A 100 18.41 3.52 -2.85
N ASN A 101 19.40 3.39 -1.98
CA ASN A 101 20.82 3.48 -2.32
C ASN A 101 21.32 2.28 -3.14
N ASP A 102 20.50 1.23 -3.29
CA ASP A 102 20.80 0.14 -4.22
C ASP A 102 20.46 0.52 -5.67
N ASP A 103 19.63 1.54 -5.91
CA ASP A 103 19.30 2.00 -7.26
C ASP A 103 20.54 2.69 -7.90
N PRO A 104 20.93 2.28 -9.12
CA PRO A 104 22.14 2.80 -9.76
C PRO A 104 22.04 4.30 -10.11
N SER A 105 20.82 4.85 -10.20
CA SER A 105 20.62 6.28 -10.45
C SER A 105 20.87 7.15 -9.21
N MET A 106 20.86 6.57 -8.00
CA MET A 106 20.92 7.33 -6.75
C MET A 106 22.20 8.17 -6.60
N LEU A 107 23.31 7.74 -7.23
CA LEU A 107 24.56 8.51 -7.24
C LEU A 107 24.41 9.86 -7.97
N ASN A 108 23.58 9.92 -9.01
CA ASN A 108 23.39 11.11 -9.83
C ASN A 108 22.05 11.81 -9.56
N TRP A 109 21.28 11.35 -8.57
CA TRP A 109 19.98 11.92 -8.22
C TRP A 109 20.11 12.88 -7.03
N PRO A 110 19.49 14.08 -7.05
CA PRO A 110 18.63 14.66 -8.09
C PRO A 110 19.41 15.43 -9.18
N GLY A 111 20.73 15.27 -9.22
CA GLY A 111 21.64 16.06 -10.05
C GLY A 111 22.26 17.21 -9.27
N GLU A 112 23.10 17.98 -9.96
CA GLU A 112 23.80 19.13 -9.39
C GLU A 112 23.90 20.25 -10.43
N GLU A 113 24.01 21.50 -9.96
CA GLU A 113 24.26 22.69 -10.80
C GLU A 113 23.32 22.85 -12.02
N GLY A 114 22.08 22.33 -11.96
CA GLY A 114 21.09 22.45 -13.02
C GLY A 114 21.18 21.39 -14.12
N HIS A 115 21.96 20.33 -13.93
CA HIS A 115 21.97 19.15 -14.80
C HIS A 115 21.88 17.85 -13.99
N VAL A 116 21.50 16.76 -14.66
CA VAL A 116 21.47 15.42 -14.10
C VAL A 116 22.07 14.46 -15.13
N ASP A 117 23.12 13.76 -14.72
CA ASP A 117 23.85 12.85 -15.60
C ASP A 117 23.31 11.43 -15.43
N TYR A 118 22.80 10.84 -16.51
CA TYR A 118 22.23 9.48 -16.51
C TYR A 118 23.36 8.45 -16.58
N GLY A 119 24.18 8.41 -15.53
CA GLY A 119 25.41 7.61 -15.44
C GLY A 119 25.18 6.09 -15.42
N GLU A 120 23.98 5.65 -15.05
CA GLU A 120 23.56 4.25 -15.12
C GLU A 120 23.36 3.76 -16.57
N GLY A 121 23.20 4.68 -17.53
CA GLY A 121 23.00 4.36 -18.94
C GLY A 121 21.80 3.44 -19.17
N VAL A 122 22.03 2.26 -19.76
CA VAL A 122 20.95 1.28 -20.01
C VAL A 122 20.59 0.42 -18.80
N PHE A 123 21.36 0.51 -17.72
CA PHE A 123 21.18 -0.29 -16.52
C PHE A 123 20.17 0.37 -15.57
N VAL A 124 18.92 0.53 -16.04
CA VAL A 124 17.83 1.10 -15.25
C VAL A 124 16.97 -0.01 -14.63
N GLY A 125 16.73 0.08 -13.32
CA GLY A 125 15.90 -0.85 -12.56
C GLY A 125 16.38 -2.30 -12.68
N TYR A 126 15.48 -3.22 -13.02
CA TYR A 126 15.80 -4.66 -13.10
C TYR A 126 16.98 -5.00 -14.02
N ARG A 127 17.26 -4.18 -15.05
CA ARG A 127 18.42 -4.39 -15.92
C ARG A 127 19.73 -4.31 -15.15
N TYR A 128 19.83 -3.40 -14.19
CA TYR A 128 20.98 -3.33 -13.29
C TYR A 128 20.97 -4.49 -12.29
N TYR A 129 19.86 -4.67 -11.58
CA TYR A 129 19.81 -5.66 -10.50
C TYR A 129 20.11 -7.08 -11.00
N ASP A 130 19.53 -7.47 -12.14
CA ASP A 130 19.74 -8.78 -12.74
C ASP A 130 21.16 -8.94 -13.29
N THR A 131 21.70 -7.92 -13.96
CA THR A 131 23.05 -7.98 -14.57
C THR A 131 24.14 -8.11 -13.51
N TYR A 132 24.00 -7.40 -12.39
CA TYR A 132 25.02 -7.35 -11.33
C TYR A 132 24.69 -8.26 -10.14
N GLY A 133 23.65 -9.10 -10.24
CA GLY A 133 23.26 -10.05 -9.19
C GLY A 133 22.91 -9.39 -7.86
N LYS A 134 22.27 -8.22 -7.90
CA LYS A 134 21.85 -7.48 -6.71
C LYS A 134 20.53 -8.02 -6.19
N VAL A 135 20.42 -8.11 -4.87
CA VAL A 135 19.19 -8.55 -4.21
C VAL A 135 18.20 -7.39 -4.18
N VAL A 136 16.95 -7.70 -4.49
CA VAL A 136 15.80 -6.79 -4.37
C VAL A 136 14.75 -7.46 -3.48
N ASP A 137 13.89 -6.67 -2.84
CA ASP A 137 12.81 -7.19 -2.02
C ASP A 137 11.79 -7.93 -2.90
N TYR A 138 11.34 -7.26 -3.96
CA TYR A 138 10.49 -7.86 -4.99
C TYR A 138 11.00 -7.51 -6.40
N PRO A 139 11.31 -8.51 -7.24
CA PRO A 139 11.82 -8.25 -8.57
C PRO A 139 10.74 -7.76 -9.53
N PHE A 140 11.15 -7.08 -10.59
CA PHE A 140 10.27 -6.75 -11.71
C PHE A 140 9.53 -8.00 -12.22
N GLY A 141 8.24 -7.85 -12.50
CA GLY A 141 7.39 -8.95 -12.94
C GLY A 141 6.94 -9.92 -11.83
N ALA A 142 7.38 -9.73 -10.57
CA ALA A 142 6.86 -10.51 -9.45
C ALA A 142 5.36 -10.26 -9.25
N LYS A 143 4.65 -11.30 -8.79
CA LYS A 143 3.27 -11.14 -8.31
C LYS A 143 3.34 -10.69 -6.86
N ILE A 144 3.02 -9.43 -6.55
CA ILE A 144 2.78 -9.03 -5.16
C ILE A 144 1.34 -9.38 -4.80
N VAL A 145 1.20 -10.60 -4.32
CA VAL A 145 0.14 -11.01 -3.41
C VAL A 145 0.86 -11.89 -2.40
N ALA A 146 1.42 -11.27 -1.35
CA ALA A 146 1.84 -12.06 -0.22
C ALA A 146 0.54 -12.59 0.42
N ALA A 147 0.17 -13.82 0.08
CA ALA A 147 -0.63 -14.72 0.88
C ALA A 147 -1.99 -14.23 1.45
N VAL A 148 -2.86 -13.56 0.67
CA VAL A 148 -4.27 -13.39 1.09
C VAL A 148 -4.93 -14.76 1.34
N ALA A 149 -4.51 -15.80 0.62
CA ALA A 149 -5.06 -17.16 0.75
C ALA A 149 -4.53 -17.98 1.94
N ALA A 150 -3.40 -17.62 2.56
CA ALA A 150 -2.83 -18.42 3.67
C ALA A 150 -3.36 -17.99 5.05
N ALA A 151 -3.93 -16.79 5.15
CA ALA A 151 -4.73 -16.40 6.29
C ALA A 151 -6.13 -17.00 6.09
N GLY A 152 -6.39 -18.15 6.73
CA GLY A 152 -7.61 -18.95 6.55
C GLY A 152 -8.93 -18.16 6.53
N GLU A 153 -9.99 -18.79 6.02
CA GLU A 153 -11.30 -18.20 5.69
C GLU A 153 -11.54 -16.82 6.31
N LEU A 154 -11.48 -15.78 5.45
CA LEU A 154 -11.95 -14.45 5.78
C LEU A 154 -13.32 -14.55 6.45
N THR A 155 -13.45 -13.98 7.64
CA THR A 155 -14.77 -13.69 8.20
C THR A 155 -15.49 -12.87 7.13
N LYS A 156 -16.54 -13.41 6.53
CA LYS A 156 -17.37 -12.66 5.58
C LYS A 156 -17.75 -11.36 6.27
N LEU A 157 -17.29 -10.23 5.73
CA LEU A 157 -17.84 -8.96 6.16
C LEU A 157 -19.34 -9.02 5.88
N PRO A 158 -20.18 -8.56 6.82
CA PRO A 158 -21.61 -8.64 6.64
C PRO A 158 -21.97 -7.92 5.35
N ASP A 159 -22.59 -8.66 4.43
CA ASP A 159 -23.03 -8.14 3.14
C ASP A 159 -24.29 -7.29 3.37
N ASN A 160 -24.09 -6.12 3.96
CA ASN A 160 -25.14 -5.19 4.34
C ASN A 160 -24.88 -3.82 3.71
N ALA A 161 -25.93 -3.00 3.68
CA ALA A 161 -25.88 -1.69 3.04
C ALA A 161 -24.76 -0.80 3.62
N MET A 162 -24.48 -0.89 4.92
CA MET A 162 -23.43 -0.11 5.57
C MET A 162 -22.02 -0.50 5.08
N MET A 163 -21.75 -1.81 4.96
CA MET A 163 -20.48 -2.30 4.45
C MET A 163 -20.28 -1.95 2.97
N ARG A 164 -21.35 -2.06 2.16
CA ARG A 164 -21.32 -1.65 0.75
C ARG A 164 -21.14 -0.14 0.60
N ILE A 165 -21.81 0.67 1.43
CA ILE A 165 -21.64 2.12 1.46
C ILE A 165 -20.19 2.47 1.81
N PHE A 166 -19.62 1.88 2.86
CA PHE A 166 -18.23 2.11 3.27
C PHE A 166 -17.22 1.78 2.16
N LEU A 167 -17.39 0.65 1.46
CA LEU A 167 -16.51 0.23 0.36
C LEU A 167 -16.72 1.09 -0.90
N ASN A 168 -17.96 1.45 -1.22
CA ASN A 168 -18.28 2.30 -2.36
C ASN A 168 -17.89 3.77 -2.12
N SER A 169 -17.82 4.19 -0.86
CA SER A 169 -17.43 5.54 -0.44
C SER A 169 -15.95 5.65 -0.08
N MET A 170 -15.08 4.76 -0.55
CA MET A 170 -13.63 4.97 -0.52
C MET A 170 -13.15 5.62 -1.83
N PRO A 171 -13.28 6.95 -2.02
CA PRO A 171 -12.45 7.65 -2.99
C PRO A 171 -11.08 7.90 -2.37
N ILE A 172 -10.05 7.58 -3.15
CA ILE A 172 -8.61 7.60 -2.80
C ILE A 172 -8.11 8.98 -2.29
N ASN A 173 -8.89 10.05 -2.42
CA ASN A 173 -8.52 11.42 -2.00
C ASN A 173 -9.25 11.92 -0.74
N SER A 174 -9.90 11.04 0.04
CA SER A 174 -10.77 11.47 1.14
C SER A 174 -10.16 11.38 2.54
N LEU A 175 -8.85 11.15 2.72
CA LEU A 175 -8.28 11.10 4.08
C LEU A 175 -8.51 12.41 4.86
N SER A 176 -8.43 13.56 4.19
CA SER A 176 -8.78 14.88 4.75
C SER A 176 -10.28 15.01 5.05
N THR A 177 -11.14 14.37 4.25
CA THR A 177 -12.60 14.36 4.43
C THR A 177 -13.03 13.40 5.56
N LEU A 178 -12.37 12.24 5.67
CA LEU A 178 -12.51 11.22 6.71
C LEU A 178 -11.99 11.71 8.07
N LEU A 179 -10.88 12.46 8.08
CA LEU A 179 -10.30 13.07 9.28
C LEU A 179 -10.91 14.44 9.62
N GLY A 180 -11.63 15.05 8.69
CA GLY A 180 -12.41 16.27 8.88
C GLY A 180 -13.67 16.04 9.73
N GLU A 181 -14.36 17.12 10.10
CA GLU A 181 -15.56 17.02 10.95
C GLU A 181 -16.65 16.11 10.36
N GLY A 182 -16.83 16.13 9.05
CA GLY A 182 -17.82 15.29 8.36
C GLY A 182 -17.50 13.80 8.48
N GLY A 183 -16.26 13.42 8.22
CA GLY A 183 -15.79 12.04 8.38
C GLY A 183 -15.83 11.53 9.80
N LYS A 184 -15.46 12.37 10.79
CA LYS A 184 -15.61 12.04 12.22
C LYS A 184 -17.07 11.80 12.63
N LYS A 185 -18.01 12.60 12.10
CA LYS A 185 -19.45 12.41 12.35
C LYS A 185 -19.96 11.10 11.75
N ILE A 186 -19.51 10.74 10.54
CA ILE A 186 -19.86 9.47 9.89
C ILE A 186 -19.25 8.28 10.65
N ALA A 187 -17.96 8.33 11.00
CA ALA A 187 -17.31 7.28 11.78
C ALA A 187 -17.99 7.06 13.14
N LYS A 188 -18.34 8.16 13.82
CA LYS A 188 -19.12 8.09 15.07
C LYS A 188 -20.49 7.46 14.86
N PHE A 189 -21.22 7.86 13.81
CA PHE A 189 -22.51 7.25 13.47
C PHE A 189 -22.39 5.75 13.22
N MET A 190 -21.37 5.30 12.47
CA MET A 190 -21.16 3.87 12.21
C MET A 190 -20.85 3.08 13.49
N VAL A 191 -20.02 3.63 14.38
CA VAL A 191 -19.70 3.01 15.67
C VAL A 191 -20.96 2.94 16.56
N ASP A 192 -21.75 4.02 16.61
CA ASP A 192 -22.97 4.10 17.41
C ASP A 192 -24.05 3.13 16.89
N GLU A 193 -24.19 2.94 15.57
CA GLU A 193 -25.09 1.95 14.96
C GLU A 193 -24.62 0.52 15.17
N TYR A 194 -23.31 0.25 15.05
CA TYR A 194 -22.76 -1.07 15.31
C TYR A 194 -22.97 -1.50 16.77
N ALA A 195 -22.84 -0.56 17.72
CA ALA A 195 -23.10 -0.80 19.13
C ALA A 195 -24.58 -1.15 19.44
N LYS A 196 -25.53 -0.70 18.60
CA LYS A 196 -26.95 -1.07 18.71
C LYS A 196 -27.25 -2.46 18.17
N LEU A 197 -26.50 -2.90 17.15
CA LEU A 197 -26.63 -4.22 16.54
C LEU A 197 -25.91 -5.32 17.34
N ALA A 198 -25.00 -4.95 18.23
CA ALA A 198 -24.24 -5.86 19.10
C ALA A 198 -24.93 -6.17 20.45
N LYS A 199 -26.24 -5.91 20.57
CA LYS A 199 -27.11 -6.34 21.67
C LYS A 199 -28.13 -7.36 21.16
#